data_AF-A0A3D1CHZ7-F1
#
_entry.id   AF-A0A3D1CHZ7-F1
#
_cell.length_a   1.000
_cell.length_b   1.000
_cell.length_c   1.000
_cell.angle_alpha   90.00
_cell.angle_beta   90.00
_cell.angle_gamma   90.00
#
_symmetry.space_group_name_H-M   'P 1'
#
loop_
_entity.id
_entity.type
_entity.pdbx_description
1 polymer ?
#
loop_
_entity_poly.entity_id
_entity_poly.type
_entity_poly.pdbx_seq_one_letter_code
_entity_poly.pdbx_strand_id
1 'polypeptide(L)'
;MYSLDDLEKAKAELQKWDDSFANDSSNNPNKHESQRKSARAKVRLITESLKSSGLIKLSPKEQTEKELDAAFPNAKSNEIVDLNGVKYQRKFFPLEKSRSRKSVTVWGKTWKNLVDC
;
A
#
# COMPACT_ATOMS: atom_id res chain seq x y z
N MET A 1 11.12 -14.22 -9.66
CA MET A 1 11.51 -13.89 -8.27
C MET A 1 12.15 -12.52 -8.30
N TYR A 2 11.79 -11.64 -7.37
CA TYR A 2 12.45 -10.34 -7.21
C TYR A 2 13.56 -10.44 -6.15
N SER A 3 14.60 -9.64 -6.29
CA SER A 3 15.72 -9.52 -5.35
C SER A 3 15.63 -8.22 -4.53
N LEU A 4 16.46 -8.13 -3.48
CA LEU A 4 16.69 -6.88 -2.76
C LEU A 4 17.24 -5.78 -3.70
N ASP A 5 18.04 -6.15 -4.70
CA ASP A 5 18.54 -5.24 -5.75
C ASP A 5 17.39 -4.67 -6.60
N ASP A 6 16.37 -5.48 -6.94
CA ASP A 6 15.18 -4.99 -7.65
C ASP A 6 14.40 -3.96 -6.81
N LEU A 7 14.34 -4.17 -5.49
CA LEU A 7 13.70 -3.23 -4.56
C LEU A 7 14.46 -1.90 -4.51
N GLU A 8 15.79 -1.94 -4.44
CA GLU A 8 16.64 -0.74 -4.47
C GLU A 8 16.49 0.02 -5.79
N LYS A 9 16.55 -0.68 -6.94
CA LYS A 9 16.34 -0.08 -8.26
C LYS A 9 14.96 0.58 -8.37
N ALA A 10 13.91 -0.08 -7.88
CA ALA A 10 12.57 0.48 -7.91
C ALA A 10 12.42 1.71 -6.99
N LYS A 11 13.08 1.71 -5.82
CA LYS A 11 13.12 2.88 -4.92
C LYS A 11 13.90 4.04 -5.54
N ALA A 12 15.03 3.76 -6.19
CA ALA A 12 15.81 4.77 -6.90
C ALA A 12 15.02 5.38 -8.06
N GLU A 13 14.29 4.56 -8.82
CA GLU A 13 13.39 5.02 -9.89
C GLU A 13 12.29 5.93 -9.32
N LEU A 14 11.65 5.54 -8.21
CA LEU A 14 10.67 6.37 -7.53
C LEU A 14 11.26 7.72 -7.08
N GLN A 15 12.44 7.68 -6.45
CA GLN A 15 13.13 8.88 -5.97
C GLN A 15 13.46 9.83 -7.12
N LYS A 16 13.93 9.30 -8.26
CA LYS A 16 14.23 10.09 -9.46
C LYS A 16 13.00 10.84 -9.96
N TRP A 17 11.84 10.19 -9.99
CA TRP A 17 10.59 10.84 -10.40
C TRP A 17 10.04 11.80 -9.35
N ASP A 18 10.29 11.56 -8.06
CA ASP A 18 9.95 12.47 -6.97
C ASP A 18 10.77 13.76 -7.05
N ASP A 19 12.08 13.62 -7.24
CA ASP A 19 13.02 14.72 -7.41
C ASP A 19 12.73 15.51 -8.69
N SER A 20 12.46 14.81 -9.80
CA SER A 20 12.03 15.46 -11.05
C SER A 20 10.73 16.24 -10.86
N PHE A 21 9.80 15.76 -10.03
CA PHE A 21 8.56 16.48 -9.74
C PHE A 21 8.77 17.67 -8.80
N ALA A 22 9.67 17.55 -7.81
CA ALA A 22 10.00 18.62 -6.90
C ALA A 22 10.77 19.77 -7.59
N ASN A 23 11.62 19.43 -8.55
CA ASN A 23 12.42 20.38 -9.34
C ASN A 23 11.72 20.86 -10.63
N ASP A 24 10.55 20.29 -10.99
CA ASP A 24 9.81 20.74 -12.17
C ASP A 24 9.19 22.11 -11.90
N SER A 25 9.77 23.13 -12.53
CA SER A 25 9.28 24.51 -12.57
C SER A 25 8.23 24.72 -13.67
N SER A 26 7.84 23.65 -14.37
CA SER A 26 6.77 23.72 -15.37
C SER A 26 5.42 23.85 -14.66
N ASN A 27 4.53 24.72 -15.14
CA ASN A 27 3.18 24.93 -14.59
C ASN A 27 2.22 23.75 -14.86
N ASN A 28 2.74 22.52 -15.03
CA ASN A 28 1.97 21.33 -15.34
C ASN A 28 2.12 20.27 -14.22
N PRO A 29 1.24 20.30 -13.19
CA PRO A 29 1.31 19.37 -12.06
C PRO A 29 1.09 17.90 -12.45
N ASN A 30 0.69 17.63 -13.69
CA ASN A 30 0.36 16.30 -14.20
C ASN A 30 1.51 15.59 -14.93
N LYS A 31 2.61 16.31 -15.22
CA LYS A 31 3.66 15.86 -16.15
C LYS A 31 4.35 14.56 -15.72
N HIS A 32 4.62 14.43 -14.42
CA HIS A 32 5.33 13.27 -13.83
C HIS A 32 4.43 12.39 -12.95
N GLU A 33 3.16 12.73 -12.79
CA GLU A 33 2.23 12.03 -11.87
C GLU A 33 2.05 10.56 -12.26
N SER A 34 1.89 10.27 -13.56
CA SER A 34 1.67 8.92 -14.06
C SER A 34 2.92 8.03 -13.89
N GLN A 35 4.12 8.59 -14.08
CA GLN A 35 5.38 7.87 -13.86
C GLN A 35 5.64 7.64 -12.37
N ARG A 36 5.42 8.64 -11.50
CA ARG A 36 5.51 8.47 -10.03
C ARG A 36 4.56 7.37 -9.54
N LYS A 37 3.32 7.37 -10.02
CA LYS A 37 2.33 6.35 -9.68
C LYS A 37 2.77 4.94 -10.10
N SER A 38 3.27 4.80 -11.32
CA SER A 38 3.76 3.51 -11.84
C SER A 38 4.97 3.01 -11.04
N ALA A 39 5.92 3.90 -10.71
CA ALA A 39 7.07 3.57 -9.87
C ALA A 39 6.66 3.15 -8.45
N ARG A 40 5.68 3.84 -7.83
CA ARG A 40 5.13 3.46 -6.52
C ARG A 40 4.48 2.07 -6.55
N ALA A 41 3.69 1.78 -7.57
CA ALA A 41 3.04 0.48 -7.74
C ALA A 41 4.09 -0.65 -7.87
N LYS A 42 5.17 -0.40 -8.62
CA LYS A 42 6.29 -1.33 -8.81
C LYS A 42 7.05 -1.61 -7.51
N VAL A 43 7.43 -0.57 -6.76
CA VAL A 43 8.07 -0.72 -5.43
C VAL A 43 7.20 -1.57 -4.51
N ARG A 44 5.89 -1.30 -4.49
CA ARG A 44 4.94 -2.03 -3.66
C ARG A 44 4.86 -3.51 -4.05
N LEU A 45 4.72 -3.81 -5.34
CA LEU A 45 4.64 -5.19 -5.85
C LEU A 45 5.91 -5.99 -5.52
N ILE A 46 7.08 -5.39 -5.75
CA ILE A 46 8.37 -6.01 -5.41
C ILE A 46 8.46 -6.27 -3.90
N THR A 47 8.08 -5.28 -3.09
CA THR A 47 8.06 -5.41 -1.63
C THR A 47 7.13 -6.53 -1.16
N GLU A 48 5.91 -6.61 -1.70
CA GLU A 48 4.94 -7.67 -1.37
C GLU A 48 5.44 -9.06 -1.79
N SER A 49 6.10 -9.16 -2.95
CA SER A 49 6.70 -10.42 -3.40
C SER A 49 7.88 -10.84 -2.53
N LEU A 50 8.72 -9.91 -2.09
CA LEU A 50 9.85 -10.17 -1.18
C LEU A 50 9.37 -10.57 0.22
N LYS A 51 8.33 -9.91 0.73
CA LYS A 51 7.66 -10.28 2.00
C LYS A 51 7.04 -11.67 1.91
N SER A 52 6.39 -12.00 0.79
CA SER A 52 5.79 -13.32 0.57
C SER A 52 6.85 -14.43 0.42
N SER A 53 8.03 -14.09 -0.11
CA SER A 53 9.17 -15.02 -0.24
C SER A 53 9.96 -15.17 1.06
N GLY A 54 9.60 -14.46 2.14
CA GLY A 54 10.30 -14.50 3.43
C GLY A 54 11.63 -13.73 3.49
N LEU A 55 11.99 -13.00 2.43
CA LEU A 55 13.22 -12.20 2.36
C LEU A 55 13.13 -10.94 3.23
N ILE A 56 11.92 -10.40 3.44
CA ILE A 56 11.67 -9.24 4.29
C ILE A 56 10.71 -9.68 5.40
N LYS A 57 11.10 -9.45 6.66
CA LYS A 57 10.19 -9.65 7.80
C LYS A 57 8.99 -8.71 7.70
N LEU A 58 7.79 -9.28 7.77
CA LEU A 58 6.56 -8.52 7.96
C LEU A 58 6.63 -7.80 9.31
N SER A 59 6.19 -6.55 9.36
CA SER A 59 5.96 -5.91 10.66
C SER A 59 4.85 -6.63 11.41
N PRO A 60 4.83 -6.61 12.76
CA PRO A 60 3.81 -7.29 13.55
C PRO A 60 2.40 -6.89 13.13
N LYS A 61 2.17 -5.60 12.82
CA LYS A 61 0.91 -5.11 12.27
C LYS A 61 0.53 -5.79 10.94
N GLU A 62 1.46 -5.89 10.00
CA GLU A 62 1.21 -6.52 8.70
C GLU A 62 0.97 -8.02 8.81
N GLN A 63 1.63 -8.68 9.77
CA GLN A 63 1.41 -10.08 10.07
C GLN A 63 -0.01 -10.32 10.59
N THR A 64 -0.47 -9.50 11.54
CA THR A 64 -1.85 -9.52 12.03
C THR A 64 -2.85 -9.20 10.91
N GLU A 65 -2.58 -8.19 10.08
CA GLU A 65 -3.47 -7.85 8.96
C GLU A 65 -3.58 -8.99 7.95
N LYS A 66 -2.47 -9.68 7.67
CA LYS A 66 -2.44 -10.86 6.78
C LYS A 66 -3.20 -12.04 7.38
N GLU A 67 -3.05 -12.29 8.69
CA GLU A 67 -3.80 -13.32 9.41
C GLU A 67 -5.30 -13.02 9.41
N LEU A 68 -5.69 -11.78 9.68
CA LEU A 68 -7.09 -11.34 9.60
C LEU A 68 -7.66 -11.43 8.18
N ASP A 69 -6.88 -11.10 7.14
CA ASP A 69 -7.32 -11.22 5.75
C ASP A 69 -7.48 -12.69 5.32
N ALA A 70 -6.62 -13.58 5.85
CA ALA A 70 -6.71 -15.02 5.61
C ALA A 70 -7.86 -15.68 6.39
N ALA A 71 -8.11 -15.26 7.63
CA ALA A 71 -9.21 -15.73 8.46
C ALA A 71 -10.58 -15.18 7.98
N PHE A 72 -10.60 -13.93 7.52
CA PHE A 72 -11.80 -13.22 7.08
C PHE A 72 -11.64 -12.64 5.66
N PRO A 73 -11.49 -13.48 4.62
CA PRO A 73 -11.30 -13.03 3.24
C PRO A 73 -12.51 -12.26 2.70
N ASN A 74 -13.70 -12.57 3.20
CA ASN A 74 -14.96 -11.93 2.81
C ASN A 74 -15.36 -10.76 3.72
N ALA A 75 -14.42 -10.24 4.53
CA ALA A 75 -14.73 -9.21 5.50
C ALA A 75 -15.29 -7.94 4.86
N LYS A 76 -16.47 -7.50 5.30
CA LYS A 76 -17.15 -6.30 4.78
C LYS A 76 -16.59 -5.01 5.38
N SER A 77 -16.97 -3.87 4.80
CA SER A 77 -16.58 -2.56 5.32
C SER A 77 -17.17 -2.32 6.72
N ASN A 78 -16.33 -1.83 7.63
CA ASN A 78 -16.62 -1.63 9.06
C ASN A 78 -16.97 -2.91 9.84
N GLU A 79 -16.74 -4.09 9.26
CA GLU A 79 -16.98 -5.35 9.96
C GLU A 79 -16.01 -5.53 11.13
N ILE A 80 -16.54 -5.96 12.27
CA ILE A 80 -15.77 -6.18 13.49
C ILE A 80 -15.62 -7.68 13.67
N VAL A 81 -14.37 -8.14 13.71
CA VAL A 81 -14.02 -9.54 13.92
C VAL A 81 -13.21 -9.68 15.20
N ASP A 82 -13.35 -10.81 15.88
CA ASP A 82 -12.49 -11.17 17.01
C ASP A 82 -11.36 -12.06 16.50
N LEU A 83 -10.13 -11.68 16.83
CA LEU A 83 -8.95 -12.50 16.58
C LEU A 83 -8.13 -12.56 17.87
N ASN A 84 -8.00 -13.75 18.44
CA ASN A 84 -7.27 -13.98 19.69
C ASN A 84 -7.77 -13.10 20.86
N GLY A 85 -9.08 -12.83 20.95
CA GLY A 85 -9.68 -11.98 21.99
C GLY A 85 -9.49 -10.47 21.78
N VAL A 86 -8.95 -10.07 20.63
CA VAL A 86 -8.77 -8.68 20.22
C VAL A 86 -9.77 -8.38 19.09
N LYS A 87 -10.57 -7.33 19.27
CA LYS A 87 -11.53 -6.90 18.24
C LYS A 87 -10.83 -6.04 17.20
N TYR A 88 -10.99 -6.41 15.93
CA TYR A 88 -10.48 -5.65 14.79
C TYR A 88 -11.62 -5.18 13.90
N GLN A 89 -11.58 -3.92 13.48
CA GLN A 89 -12.51 -3.35 12.52
C GLN A 89 -11.89 -3.24 11.14
N ARG A 90 -12.54 -3.82 10.14
CA ARG A 90 -12.15 -3.68 8.73
C ARG A 90 -12.44 -2.25 8.26
N LYS A 91 -11.42 -1.54 7.77
CA LYS A 91 -11.58 -0.21 7.17
C LYS A 91 -11.10 -0.20 5.73
N PHE A 92 -11.93 0.36 4.86
CA PHE A 92 -11.57 0.65 3.48
C PHE A 92 -11.29 2.15 3.36
N PHE A 93 -10.23 2.50 2.64
CA PHE A 93 -9.85 3.88 2.41
C PHE A 93 -9.44 4.09 0.94
N PRO A 94 -9.68 5.27 0.37
CA PRO A 94 -9.25 5.57 -0.99
C PRO A 94 -7.72 5.66 -1.03
N LEU A 95 -7.06 4.64 -1.60
CA LEU A 95 -5.61 4.65 -1.85
C LEU A 95 -5.29 5.61 -2.99
N GLU A 96 -6.13 5.58 -4.03
CA GLU A 96 -5.89 6.36 -5.22
C GLU A 96 -7.18 6.84 -5.84
N LYS A 97 -7.20 8.13 -6.15
CA LYS A 97 -8.31 8.79 -6.82
C LYS A 97 -7.97 8.94 -8.30
N SER A 98 -8.99 8.97 -9.14
CA SER A 98 -8.85 9.28 -10.56
C SER A 98 -8.30 10.70 -10.75
N ARG A 99 -7.76 11.02 -11.92
CA ARG A 99 -7.17 12.35 -12.21
C ARG A 99 -8.15 13.50 -11.96
N SER A 100 -9.44 13.25 -12.21
CA SER A 100 -10.54 14.21 -11.94
C SER A 100 -10.91 14.30 -10.45
N ARG A 101 -10.36 13.44 -9.58
CA ARG A 101 -10.68 13.25 -8.15
C ARG A 101 -12.13 12.87 -7.84
N LYS A 102 -12.97 12.68 -8.87
CA LYS A 102 -14.39 12.31 -8.75
C LYS A 102 -14.63 10.84 -8.42
N SER A 103 -13.64 9.97 -8.65
CA SER A 103 -13.79 8.52 -8.43
C SER A 103 -12.53 7.94 -7.78
N VAL A 104 -12.69 6.86 -7.03
CA VAL A 104 -11.58 6.12 -6.43
C VAL A 104 -11.21 4.99 -7.38
N THR A 105 -9.96 4.98 -7.85
CA THR A 105 -9.43 3.96 -8.77
C THR A 105 -8.92 2.75 -8.00
N VAL A 106 -8.31 2.98 -6.84
CA VAL A 106 -7.75 1.93 -5.99
C VAL A 106 -8.24 2.11 -4.57
N TRP A 107 -8.86 1.06 -4.02
CA TRP A 107 -9.25 0.99 -2.62
C TRP A 107 -8.18 0.25 -1.82
N GLY A 108 -7.76 0.84 -0.71
CA GLY A 108 -6.98 0.19 0.32
C GLY A 108 -7.88 -0.46 1.35
N LYS A 109 -7.39 -1.53 1.95
CA LYS A 109 -8.01 -2.22 3.09
C LYS A 109 -7.00 -2.26 4.23
N THR A 110 -7.46 -2.02 5.44
CA THR A 110 -6.67 -2.15 6.68
C THR A 110 -7.55 -2.64 7.81
N TRP A 111 -6.94 -3.19 8.85
CA TRP A 111 -7.62 -3.54 10.09
C TRP A 111 -7.26 -2.56 11.20
N LYS A 112 -8.26 -1.94 11.82
CA LYS A 112 -8.10 -1.08 13.00
C LYS A 112 -8.34 -1.92 14.24
N ASN A 113 -7.35 -2.04 15.12
CA ASN A 113 -7.56 -2.62 16.45
C ASN A 113 -8.50 -1.72 17.27
N LEU A 114 -9.53 -2.31 17.88
CA LEU A 114 -10.51 -1.66 18.73
C LEU A 114 -10.21 -1.82 20.23
N VAL A 115 -9.08 -2.41 20.61
CA VAL A 115 -8.70 -2.66 22.02
C VAL A 115 -8.31 -1.39 22.80
N ASP A 116 -8.28 -0.21 22.18
CA ASP A 116 -7.96 1.03 22.89
C ASP A 116 -9.15 2.01 22.87
N CYS A 117 -9.93 1.99 23.95
CA CYS A 117 -10.52 3.16 24.57
C CYS A 117 -10.73 2.92 26.07
#